data_AF-A0A1I2KQ01-F1
#
_entry.id   AF-A0A1I2KQ01-F1
#
_cell.length_a   1.000
_cell.length_b   1.000
_cell.length_c   1.000
_cell.angle_alpha   90.00
_cell.angle_beta   90.00
_cell.angle_gamma   90.00
#
_symmetry.space_group_name_H-M   'P 1'
#
loop_
_entity.id
_entity.type
_entity.pdbx_description
1 polymer ?
#
loop_
_entity_poly.entity_id
_entity_poly.type
_entity_poly.pdbx_seq_one_letter_code
_entity_poly.pdbx_strand_id
1 'polypeptide(L)'
;MTDVFGPNTRGVLHLISHLNRVGGAQIDEVVAAWRRQSRSERALAWASLGHGTTPAERRAILDAAVQARRDAMATAQRHQRTEWAFWAAAWDAAAAVAAGDRMEEENYRVLIEPLSAALPWLRDRMPTRLSRSGLQATIASFGGRDA
;
A
#
# COMPACT_ATOMS: atom_id res chain seq x y z
N MET A 1 -5.09 19.25 -1.47
CA MET A 1 -5.44 17.81 -1.42
C MET A 1 -5.41 17.39 0.03
N THR A 2 -6.50 16.83 0.53
CA THR A 2 -6.60 16.32 1.90
C THR A 2 -5.82 15.02 2.01
N ASP A 3 -4.92 14.91 2.98
CA ASP A 3 -4.13 13.70 3.25
C ASP A 3 -4.99 12.65 4.00
N VAL A 4 -6.05 12.17 3.36
CA VAL A 4 -7.07 11.26 3.94
C VAL A 4 -6.43 9.98 4.51
N PHE A 5 -5.37 9.48 3.86
CA PHE A 5 -4.59 8.32 4.29
C PHE A 5 -3.16 8.73 4.70
N GLY A 6 -2.98 9.98 5.13
CA GLY A 6 -1.67 10.55 5.46
C GLY A 6 -0.83 10.91 4.23
N PRO A 7 0.49 11.06 4.39
CA PRO A 7 1.39 11.59 3.34
C PRO A 7 1.38 10.81 2.02
N ASN A 8 1.04 9.52 2.06
CA ASN A 8 1.02 8.63 0.90
C ASN A 8 -0.38 8.45 0.28
N THR A 9 -1.32 9.36 0.58
CA THR A 9 -2.71 9.31 0.07
C THR A 9 -2.79 9.09 -1.44
N ARG A 10 -1.91 9.70 -2.24
CA ARG A 10 -1.86 9.50 -3.70
C ARG A 10 -1.59 8.04 -4.09
N GLY A 11 -0.63 7.39 -3.45
CA GLY A 11 -0.30 5.98 -3.71
C GLY A 11 -1.47 5.06 -3.35
N VAL A 12 -2.11 5.32 -2.21
CA VAL A 12 -3.28 4.55 -1.76
C VAL A 12 -4.46 4.71 -2.73
N LEU A 13 -4.77 5.94 -3.16
CA LEU A 13 -5.83 6.17 -4.15
C LEU A 13 -5.51 5.53 -5.51
N HIS A 14 -4.25 5.56 -5.92
CA HIS A 14 -3.80 4.87 -7.13
C HIS A 14 -4.01 3.36 -7.02
N LEU A 15 -3.66 2.76 -5.88
CA LEU A 15 -3.90 1.35 -5.59
C LEU A 15 -5.39 0.99 -5.66
N ILE A 16 -6.24 1.73 -4.95
CA ILE A 16 -7.68 1.52 -4.93
C ILE A 16 -8.29 1.60 -6.34
N SER A 17 -7.87 2.57 -7.14
CA SER A 17 -8.36 2.72 -8.52
C SER A 17 -8.02 1.52 -9.40
N HIS A 18 -6.89 0.85 -9.15
CA HIS A 18 -6.48 -0.34 -9.88
C HIS A 18 -7.14 -1.61 -9.37
N LEU A 19 -7.38 -1.73 -8.06
CA LEU A 19 -8.12 -2.86 -7.47
C LEU A 19 -9.47 -3.05 -8.17
N ASN A 20 -10.17 -1.96 -8.47
CA ASN A 20 -11.47 -2.02 -9.16
C ASN A 20 -11.42 -2.57 -10.60
N ARG A 21 -10.24 -2.65 -11.19
CA ARG A 21 -9.99 -3.11 -12.57
C ARG A 21 -9.38 -4.51 -12.64
N VAL A 22 -9.07 -5.13 -11.50
CA VAL A 22 -8.51 -6.49 -11.44
C VAL A 22 -9.58 -7.49 -11.89
N GLY A 23 -9.27 -8.30 -12.90
CA GLY A 23 -10.16 -9.34 -13.43
C GLY A 23 -10.08 -10.66 -12.67
N GLY A 24 -11.03 -11.57 -12.91
CA GLY A 24 -11.12 -12.86 -12.21
C GLY A 24 -9.84 -13.71 -12.24
N ALA A 25 -9.17 -13.83 -13.40
CA ALA A 25 -7.91 -14.58 -13.49
C ALA A 25 -6.78 -13.97 -12.65
N GLN A 26 -6.70 -12.64 -12.61
CA GLN A 26 -5.73 -11.91 -11.80
C GLN A 26 -6.03 -12.06 -10.30
N ILE A 27 -7.32 -12.14 -9.92
CA ILE A 27 -7.71 -12.47 -8.54
C ILE A 27 -7.17 -13.85 -8.17
N ASP A 28 -7.34 -14.85 -9.04
CA ASP A 28 -6.89 -16.22 -8.80
C ASP A 28 -5.35 -16.27 -8.65
N GLU A 29 -4.60 -15.48 -9.43
CA GLU A 29 -3.15 -15.32 -9.30
C GLU A 29 -2.73 -14.71 -7.95
N VAL A 30 -3.40 -13.64 -7.53
CA VAL A 30 -3.14 -12.99 -6.23
C VAL A 30 -3.44 -13.95 -5.08
N VAL A 31 -4.54 -14.71 -5.15
CA VAL A 31 -4.89 -15.73 -4.15
C VAL A 31 -3.82 -16.81 -4.06
N ALA A 32 -3.33 -17.30 -5.20
CA ALA A 32 -2.28 -18.29 -5.24
C ALA A 32 -0.96 -17.75 -4.65
N ALA A 33 -0.59 -16.50 -4.97
CA ALA A 33 0.58 -15.84 -4.41
C ALA A 33 0.48 -15.64 -2.89
N TRP A 34 -0.66 -15.16 -2.40
CA TRP A 34 -0.91 -14.94 -0.97
C TRP A 34 -0.79 -16.24 -0.17
N ARG A 35 -1.29 -17.36 -0.71
CA ARG A 35 -1.22 -18.68 -0.08
C ARG A 35 0.20 -19.25 0.00
N ARG A 36 1.06 -18.96 -0.98
CA ARG A 36 2.46 -19.40 -0.98
C ARG A 36 3.33 -18.64 0.02
N GLN A 37 2.93 -17.43 0.35
CA GLN A 37 3.72 -16.57 1.21
C GLN A 37 3.65 -16.99 2.69
N SER A 38 4.79 -16.89 3.39
CA SER A 38 4.91 -17.19 4.82
C SER A 38 3.97 -16.34 5.68
N ARG A 39 3.19 -17.00 6.53
CA ARG A 39 2.33 -16.33 7.51
C ARG A 39 3.16 -15.56 8.54
N SER A 40 4.31 -16.10 8.94
CA SER A 40 5.19 -15.48 9.95
C SER A 40 5.83 -14.21 9.42
N GLU A 41 6.32 -14.21 8.17
CA GLU A 41 6.91 -13.01 7.55
C GLU A 41 5.87 -11.90 7.40
N ARG A 42 4.65 -12.22 6.93
CA ARG A 42 3.55 -11.23 6.87
C ARG A 42 3.23 -10.65 8.25
N ALA A 43 3.17 -11.49 9.28
CA ALA A 43 2.88 -11.04 10.65
C ALA A 43 3.98 -10.12 11.19
N LEU A 44 5.25 -10.44 10.95
CA LEU A 44 6.39 -9.61 11.31
C LEU A 44 6.37 -8.26 10.58
N ALA A 45 6.09 -8.28 9.27
CA ALA A 45 5.95 -7.05 8.50
C ALA A 45 4.82 -6.16 9.06
N TRP A 46 3.67 -6.73 9.42
CA TRP A 46 2.61 -5.99 10.11
C TRP A 46 3.02 -5.45 11.48
N ALA A 47 3.78 -6.22 12.26
CA ALA A 47 4.27 -5.78 13.57
C ALA A 47 5.24 -4.59 13.43
N SER A 48 6.04 -4.54 12.36
CA SER A 48 6.97 -3.44 12.10
C SER A 48 6.26 -2.07 12.00
N LEU A 49 5.01 -2.03 11.51
CA LEU A 49 4.21 -0.80 11.45
C LEU A 49 3.92 -0.19 12.82
N GLY A 50 3.90 -1.01 13.87
CA GLY A 50 3.71 -0.54 15.25
C GLY A 50 4.93 0.21 15.79
N HIS A 51 6.11 0.00 15.21
CA HIS A 51 7.35 0.68 15.60
C HIS A 51 7.54 1.91 14.72
N GLY A 52 7.64 3.10 15.32
CA GLY A 52 7.93 4.33 14.58
C GLY A 52 6.75 5.01 13.87
N THR A 53 5.50 4.59 14.16
CA THR A 53 4.29 5.34 13.77
C THR A 53 3.61 5.99 14.97
N THR A 54 3.12 7.21 14.80
CA THR A 54 2.24 7.86 15.79
C THR A 54 0.83 7.24 15.74
N PRO A 55 -0.01 7.42 16.78
CA PRO A 55 -1.39 6.93 16.75
C PRO A 55 -2.22 7.43 15.56
N ALA A 56 -2.00 8.69 15.14
CA ALA A 56 -2.67 9.28 13.99
C ALA A 56 -2.19 8.66 12.66
N GLU A 57 -0.87 8.47 12.50
CA GLU A 57 -0.31 7.77 11.33
C GLU A 57 -0.81 6.34 11.25
N ARG A 58 -0.81 5.62 12.39
CA ARG A 58 -1.34 4.26 12.47
C ARG A 58 -2.83 4.19 12.11
N ARG A 59 -3.62 5.17 12.52
CA ARG A 59 -5.03 5.28 12.12
C ARG A 59 -5.16 5.43 10.62
N ALA A 60 -4.41 6.35 10.01
CA ALA A 60 -4.45 6.58 8.57
C ALA A 60 -4.05 5.33 7.75
N ILE A 61 -3.04 4.58 8.20
CA ILE A 61 -2.62 3.30 7.59
C ILE A 61 -3.76 2.26 7.67
N LEU A 62 -4.41 2.14 8.82
CA LEU A 62 -5.53 1.22 8.99
C LEU A 62 -6.74 1.63 8.15
N ASP A 63 -7.04 2.93 8.04
CA ASP A 63 -8.13 3.43 7.22
C ASP A 63 -7.90 3.13 5.73
N ALA A 64 -6.65 3.26 5.26
CA ALA A 64 -6.25 2.84 3.91
C ALA A 64 -6.48 1.34 3.69
N ALA A 65 -6.04 0.51 4.63
CA ALA A 65 -6.19 -0.95 4.55
C ALA A 65 -7.67 -1.38 4.56
N VAL A 66 -8.49 -0.76 5.40
CA VAL A 66 -9.95 -0.98 5.45
C VAL A 66 -10.60 -0.63 4.12
N GLN A 67 -10.27 0.52 3.55
CA GLN A 67 -10.86 0.96 2.28
C GLN A 67 -10.47 0.01 1.14
N ALA A 68 -9.18 -0.31 1.00
CA ALA A 68 -8.71 -1.24 -0.03
C ALA A 68 -9.34 -2.63 0.08
N ARG A 69 -9.52 -3.15 1.30
CA ARG A 69 -10.21 -4.42 1.54
C ARG A 69 -11.66 -4.37 1.06
N ARG A 70 -12.39 -3.29 1.35
CA ARG A 70 -13.79 -3.12 0.92
C ARG A 70 -13.91 -3.12 -0.61
N ASP A 71 -13.02 -2.40 -1.29
CA ASP A 71 -13.04 -2.31 -2.75
C ASP A 71 -12.60 -3.62 -3.42
N ALA A 72 -11.64 -4.33 -2.81
CA ALA A 72 -11.27 -5.68 -3.24
C ALA A 72 -12.42 -6.69 -3.05
N MET A 73 -13.15 -6.63 -1.93
CA MET A 73 -14.35 -7.46 -1.73
C MET A 73 -15.41 -7.18 -2.79
N ALA A 74 -15.72 -5.91 -3.06
CA ALA A 74 -16.68 -5.53 -4.10
C ALA A 74 -16.23 -5.99 -5.50
N THR A 75 -14.94 -5.92 -5.79
CA THR A 75 -14.37 -6.40 -7.06
C THR A 75 -14.47 -7.91 -7.19
N ALA A 76 -14.10 -8.65 -6.14
CA ALA A 76 -14.21 -10.11 -6.14
C ALA A 76 -15.66 -10.58 -6.34
N GLN A 77 -16.62 -9.91 -5.70
CA GLN A 77 -18.05 -10.18 -5.89
C GLN A 77 -18.50 -10.02 -7.35
N ARG A 78 -18.06 -8.96 -8.05
CA ARG A 78 -18.37 -8.77 -9.49
C ARG A 78 -17.86 -9.91 -10.36
N HIS A 79 -16.79 -10.58 -9.94
CA HIS A 79 -16.18 -11.70 -10.64
C HIS A 79 -16.56 -13.08 -10.05
N GLN A 80 -17.52 -13.13 -9.13
CA GLN A 80 -17.95 -14.37 -8.46
C GLN A 80 -16.77 -15.11 -7.79
N ARG A 81 -15.86 -14.35 -7.19
CA ARG A 81 -14.76 -14.84 -6.36
C ARG A 81 -15.03 -14.44 -4.91
N THR A 82 -14.87 -15.40 -4.01
CA THR A 82 -15.18 -15.24 -2.57
C THR A 82 -13.98 -15.60 -1.69
N GLU A 83 -12.82 -15.80 -2.32
CA GLU A 83 -11.59 -16.17 -1.68
C GLU A 83 -11.04 -14.98 -0.88
N TRP A 84 -11.07 -15.13 0.44
CA TRP A 84 -10.67 -14.05 1.34
C TRP A 84 -9.22 -13.61 1.22
N ALA A 85 -8.37 -14.46 0.65
CA ALA A 85 -6.97 -14.17 0.41
C ALA A 85 -6.78 -12.95 -0.51
N PHE A 86 -7.69 -12.69 -1.47
CA PHE A 86 -7.57 -11.52 -2.34
C PHE A 86 -7.75 -10.20 -1.58
N TRP A 87 -8.81 -10.08 -0.78
CA TRP A 87 -9.01 -8.85 -0.01
C TRP A 87 -8.11 -8.75 1.23
N ALA A 88 -7.50 -9.87 1.68
CA ALA A 88 -6.38 -9.83 2.61
C ALA A 88 -5.10 -9.26 1.95
N ALA A 89 -4.77 -9.68 0.73
CA ALA A 89 -3.66 -9.11 -0.04
C ALA A 89 -3.85 -7.60 -0.30
N ALA A 90 -5.08 -7.17 -0.59
CA ALA A 90 -5.39 -5.74 -0.75
C ALA A 90 -5.20 -4.94 0.55
N TRP A 91 -5.60 -5.52 1.69
CA TRP A 91 -5.38 -4.95 3.01
C TRP A 91 -3.88 -4.79 3.32
N ASP A 92 -3.10 -5.85 3.08
CA ASP A 92 -1.64 -5.88 3.28
C ASP A 92 -0.95 -4.81 2.42
N ALA A 93 -1.22 -4.81 1.11
CA ALA A 93 -0.58 -3.88 0.17
C ALA A 93 -0.93 -2.41 0.47
N ALA A 94 -2.19 -2.11 0.81
CA ALA A 94 -2.59 -0.73 1.10
C ALA A 94 -1.96 -0.20 2.39
N ALA A 95 -1.78 -1.06 3.40
CA ALA A 95 -1.05 -0.69 4.60
C ALA A 95 0.42 -0.36 4.30
N ALA A 96 1.08 -1.19 3.49
CA ALA A 96 2.46 -0.96 3.06
C ALA A 96 2.60 0.34 2.25
N VAL A 97 1.70 0.57 1.30
CA VAL A 97 1.68 1.80 0.48
C VAL A 97 1.41 3.04 1.33
N ALA A 98 0.49 2.96 2.30
CA ALA A 98 0.21 4.06 3.22
C ALA A 98 1.41 4.35 4.14
N ALA A 99 2.07 3.31 4.64
CA ALA A 99 3.27 3.44 5.47
C ALA A 99 4.46 4.01 4.68
N GLY A 100 4.64 3.59 3.43
CA GLY A 100 5.75 3.99 2.56
C GLY A 100 7.10 3.82 3.26
N ASP A 101 7.92 4.87 3.24
CA ASP A 101 9.25 4.93 3.86
C ASP A 101 9.32 4.73 5.39
N ARG A 102 8.18 4.59 6.09
CA ARG A 102 8.15 4.20 7.51
C ARG A 102 8.27 2.70 7.74
N MET A 103 8.17 1.92 6.67
CA MET A 103 8.38 0.49 6.69
C MET A 103 9.73 0.17 6.07
N GLU A 104 10.46 -0.77 6.66
CA GLU A 104 11.67 -1.30 6.03
C GLU A 104 11.31 -1.93 4.68
N GLU A 105 12.18 -1.76 3.69
CA GLU A 105 11.89 -2.18 2.32
C GLU A 105 11.56 -3.67 2.20
N GLU A 106 12.20 -4.52 2.99
CA GLU A 106 11.91 -5.96 3.04
C GLU A 106 10.48 -6.23 3.53
N ASN A 107 10.05 -5.58 4.61
CA ASN A 107 8.70 -5.69 5.15
C ASN A 107 7.65 -5.13 4.16
N TYR A 108 7.98 -4.05 3.46
CA TYR A 108 7.14 -3.49 2.40
C TYR A 108 6.92 -4.52 1.29
N ARG A 109 8.02 -5.10 0.77
CA ARG A 109 7.98 -6.12 -0.29
C ARG A 109 7.15 -7.32 0.14
N VAL A 110 7.32 -7.81 1.37
CA VAL A 110 6.48 -8.88 1.93
C VAL A 110 4.99 -8.50 1.79
N LEU A 111 4.55 -7.36 2.29
CA LEU A 111 3.12 -7.03 2.28
C LEU A 111 2.53 -6.79 0.88
N ILE A 112 3.32 -6.29 -0.08
CA ILE A 112 2.81 -6.06 -1.45
C ILE A 112 2.90 -7.27 -2.37
N GLU A 113 3.76 -8.26 -2.05
CA GLU A 113 4.15 -9.33 -2.98
C GLU A 113 2.94 -10.05 -3.58
N PRO A 114 1.90 -10.45 -2.82
CA PRO A 114 0.76 -11.15 -3.40
C PRO A 114 0.01 -10.31 -4.43
N LEU A 115 -0.21 -9.02 -4.13
CA LEU A 115 -0.98 -8.14 -5.00
C LEU A 115 -0.17 -7.69 -6.22
N SER A 116 1.16 -7.68 -6.10
CA SER A 116 2.05 -7.36 -7.21
C SER A 116 1.98 -8.35 -8.38
N ALA A 117 1.45 -9.57 -8.15
CA ALA A 117 1.16 -10.52 -9.23
C ALA A 117 0.16 -9.95 -10.25
N ALA A 118 -0.84 -9.20 -9.79
CA ALA A 118 -1.82 -8.53 -10.64
C ALA A 118 -1.45 -7.08 -10.96
N LEU A 119 -0.71 -6.41 -10.06
CA LEU A 119 -0.35 -4.99 -10.13
C LEU A 119 1.17 -4.80 -10.05
N PRO A 120 1.93 -5.04 -11.14
CA PRO A 120 3.39 -5.07 -11.11
C PRO A 120 4.05 -3.78 -10.63
N TRP A 121 3.41 -2.62 -10.87
CA TRP A 121 3.92 -1.30 -10.48
C TRP A 121 4.17 -1.15 -8.97
N LEU A 122 3.54 -2.00 -8.13
CA LEU A 122 3.80 -2.04 -6.70
C LEU A 122 5.27 -2.33 -6.38
N ARG A 123 5.96 -3.10 -7.23
CA ARG A 123 7.38 -3.45 -7.09
C ARG A 123 8.32 -2.31 -7.48
N ASP A 124 7.87 -1.42 -8.35
CA ASP A 124 8.76 -0.46 -9.02
C ASP A 124 9.23 0.65 -8.08
N ARG A 125 8.40 1.08 -7.14
CA ARG A 125 8.77 2.09 -6.13
C ARG A 125 7.99 1.94 -4.84
N MET A 126 8.71 1.84 -3.73
CA MET A 126 8.16 2.18 -2.41
C MET A 126 7.84 3.68 -2.38
N PRO A 127 6.63 4.08 -1.96
CA PRO A 127 6.29 5.50 -1.80
C PRO A 127 7.25 6.16 -0.81
N THR A 128 8.07 7.09 -1.31
CA THR A 128 8.88 7.98 -0.49
C THR A 128 8.05 9.18 -0.11
N ARG A 129 8.10 9.63 1.15
CA ARG A 129 7.41 10.85 1.55
C ARG A 129 7.93 12.01 0.70
N LEU A 130 7.03 12.66 -0.02
CA LEU A 130 7.23 14.06 -0.36
C LEU A 130 6.90 14.87 0.90
N SER A 131 7.87 14.98 1.82
CA SER A 131 7.74 15.94 2.92
C SER A 131 7.62 17.33 2.31
N ARG A 132 6.55 18.06 2.64
CA ARG A 132 6.38 19.46 2.21
C ARG A 132 7.59 20.32 2.61
N SER A 133 8.18 20.01 3.76
CA SER A 133 9.40 20.62 4.28
C SER A 133 10.63 20.25 3.45
N GLY A 134 10.74 18.99 3.02
CA GLY A 134 11.81 18.53 2.12
C GLY A 134 11.70 19.18 0.74
N LEU A 135 10.48 19.29 0.21
CA LEU A 135 10.21 19.96 -1.06
C LEU A 135 10.51 21.46 -1.00
N GLN A 136 10.15 22.13 0.11
CA GLN A 136 10.51 23.53 0.35
C GLN A 136 12.02 23.72 0.52
N ALA A 137 12.72 22.84 1.24
CA ALA A 137 14.17 22.89 1.38
C ALA A 137 14.88 22.67 0.04
N THR A 138 14.42 21.72 -0.76
CA THR A 138 14.93 21.47 -2.11
C THR A 138 14.68 22.67 -3.03
N ILE A 139 13.48 23.24 -3.05
CA ILE A 139 13.17 24.45 -3.83
C ILE A 139 14.02 25.64 -3.37
N ALA A 140 14.18 25.84 -2.06
CA ALA A 140 15.03 26.90 -1.51
C ALA A 140 16.51 26.72 -1.90
N SER A 141 17.01 25.47 -1.95
CA SER A 141 18.38 25.18 -2.38
C SER A 141 18.63 25.46 -3.88
N PHE A 142 17.58 25.43 -4.70
CA PHE A 142 17.67 25.79 -6.12
C PHE A 142 17.45 27.29 -6.38
N GLY A 143 16.73 28.00 -5.50
CA GLY A 143 16.47 29.44 -5.62
C GLY A 143 17.57 30.36 -5.10
N GLY A 144 18.65 29.83 -4.50
CA GLY A 144 19.73 30.61 -3.92
C GLY A 144 20.96 30.82 -4.82
N ARG A 145 20.89 30.53 -6.12
CA ARG A 145 22.03 30.65 -7.05
C ARG A 145 22.03 31.88 -7.96
N ASP A 146 21.04 32.76 -7.86
CA ASP A 146 21.03 34.04 -8.59
C ASP A 146 20.75 35.20 -7.61
N ALA A 147 21.82 35.70 -6.96
CA ALA A 147 21.89 37.02 -6.36
C ALA A 147 23.35 37.51 -6.38
#